data_AF-A0AAD5B238-F1
#
_entry.id   AF-A0AAD5B238-F1
#
_cell.length_a   1.000
_cell.length_b   1.000
_cell.length_c   1.000
_cell.angle_alpha   90.00
_cell.angle_beta   90.00
_cell.angle_gamma   90.00
#
_symmetry.space_group_name_H-M   'P 1'
#
loop_
_entity.id
_entity.type
_entity.pdbx_description
1 polymer ?
#
loop_
_entity_poly.entity_id
_entity_poly.type
_entity_poly.pdbx_seq_one_letter_code
_entity_poly.pdbx_strand_id
1 'polypeptide(L)'
;MDPFSTFLLLGLVIVLFILLRGRNKPHNLPPGPTALPIVGNILTLDNRAPFKTFLKWSKTYGPVMTVYLGPQRFLVLVGYDTVKEALVDNADDFVGRAPVPFVQQLLKGYDYQHFLHLSGITISNGERWRQLRRFALTTLRDFGMGRKRMEGWIQEESRHLLDAMKETKCEWPNSCHQQYGKKLRLIKMCLLPVAAPFDSTFFLSRAVSNIICALVFGQRFGYEDHNFLRLLQVINGILTFGSSTGGQLYNIFPTLLHALPGKHHQIFKDVDEVRAFSKGKVQEHNENLDPDNPRDFIDCFLIRLSQEKDNPNSEFHQENLIASVLNLFLAGTETTSTTLRYALMLLIKHPEIQDQMQKEIDIVIGQERSPNMEDRKSLPFTDAVIHEVQRYIDLVPLNIPHYTTHQITFRGYKIPKVMMNKYIKLYLESLNSLVLVNILNPLQDTVILPLLHSVLRDEEHWEKPWTFDPKHFLDKNGNFKKSPAFMPFSAGKRACVGESLARMELFLFLVSLLQHFSFTTPGGPESIDSTPETSGFANLPRKYQLIATPR
;
A
#
# COMPACT_ATOMS: atom_id res chain seq x y z
N MET A 1 -40.93 36.95 17.71
CA MET A 1 -40.06 36.04 16.93
C MET A 1 -40.96 35.28 15.98
N ASP A 2 -40.58 35.24 14.69
CA ASP A 2 -41.32 34.49 13.66
C ASP A 2 -41.42 33.00 14.07
N PRO A 3 -42.61 32.36 14.03
CA PRO A 3 -42.78 30.94 14.32
C PRO A 3 -41.74 30.07 13.63
N PHE A 4 -41.35 30.40 12.39
CA PHE A 4 -40.32 29.68 11.65
C PHE A 4 -38.96 29.71 12.36
N SER A 5 -38.56 30.88 12.89
CA SER A 5 -37.31 31.06 13.63
C SER A 5 -37.31 30.26 14.93
N THR A 6 -38.46 30.18 15.61
CA THR A 6 -38.62 29.44 16.87
C THR A 6 -38.57 27.93 16.64
N PHE A 7 -39.19 27.42 15.56
CA PHE A 7 -39.08 26.00 15.18
C PHE A 7 -37.67 25.62 14.75
N LEU A 8 -36.96 26.50 14.05
CA LEU A 8 -35.57 26.28 13.64
C LEU A 8 -34.65 26.22 14.87
N LEU A 9 -34.83 27.13 15.83
CA LEU A 9 -34.07 27.16 17.08
C LEU A 9 -34.37 25.92 17.94
N LEU A 10 -35.64 25.52 18.07
CA LEU A 10 -36.04 24.33 18.80
C LEU A 10 -35.48 23.06 18.14
N GLY A 11 -35.50 22.98 16.80
CA GLY A 11 -34.87 21.90 16.04
C GLY A 11 -33.37 21.83 16.28
N LEU A 12 -32.66 22.97 16.25
CA LEU A 12 -31.24 23.04 16.57
C LEU A 12 -30.94 22.63 18.02
N VAL A 13 -31.78 23.03 18.98
CA VAL A 13 -31.63 22.65 20.40
C VAL A 13 -31.92 21.16 20.62
N ILE A 14 -32.91 20.58 19.94
CA ILE A 14 -33.19 19.13 19.99
C ILE A 14 -32.05 18.34 19.35
N VAL A 15 -31.53 18.79 18.20
CA VAL A 15 -30.35 18.21 17.57
C VAL A 15 -29.16 18.31 18.51
N LEU A 16 -28.89 19.49 19.08
CA LEU A 16 -27.83 19.69 20.07
C LEU A 16 -28.02 18.79 21.30
N PHE A 17 -29.25 18.62 21.79
CA PHE A 17 -29.58 17.76 22.92
C PHE A 17 -29.39 16.27 22.60
N ILE A 18 -29.76 15.82 21.40
CA ILE A 18 -29.50 14.46 20.92
C ILE A 18 -28.01 14.23 20.71
N LEU A 19 -27.29 15.23 20.22
CA LEU A 19 -25.83 15.21 20.06
C LEU A 19 -25.10 15.17 21.41
N LEU A 20 -25.61 15.89 22.41
CA LEU A 20 -25.10 15.92 23.78
C LEU A 20 -25.53 14.71 24.61
N ARG A 21 -26.60 14.00 24.23
CA ARG A 21 -27.01 12.72 24.82
C ARG A 21 -25.94 11.70 24.44
N GLY A 22 -24.93 11.59 25.30
CA GLY A 22 -23.72 10.80 25.08
C GLY A 22 -24.04 9.44 24.47
N ARG A 23 -23.29 9.06 23.42
CA ARG A 23 -23.32 7.71 22.88
C ARG A 23 -23.23 6.75 24.05
N ASN A 24 -24.28 5.96 24.30
CA ASN A 24 -24.22 4.89 25.30
C ASN A 24 -23.02 4.01 24.95
N LYS A 25 -21.92 4.15 25.70
CA LYS A 25 -20.76 3.30 25.53
C LYS A 25 -21.24 1.89 25.90
N PRO A 26 -21.14 0.90 24.98
CA PRO A 26 -21.34 -0.48 25.36
C PRO A 26 -20.53 -0.75 26.62
N HIS A 27 -21.15 -1.41 27.61
CA HIS A 27 -20.42 -1.79 28.82
C HIS A 27 -19.18 -2.59 28.41
N ASN A 28 -18.02 -2.17 28.91
CA ASN A 28 -16.73 -2.86 28.76
C ASN A 28 -15.99 -2.71 27.41
N LEU A 29 -16.11 -1.56 26.73
CA LEU A 29 -15.19 -1.18 25.66
C LEU A 29 -13.82 -0.72 26.21
N PRO A 30 -12.74 -0.83 25.42
CA PRO A 30 -11.45 -0.26 25.76
C PRO A 30 -11.52 1.26 25.99
N PRO A 31 -10.68 1.81 26.88
CA PRO A 31 -10.63 3.23 27.17
C PRO A 31 -10.19 4.05 25.94
N GLY A 32 -10.40 5.36 25.97
CA GLY A 32 -9.99 6.23 24.87
C GLY A 32 -10.45 7.68 25.05
N PRO A 33 -9.97 8.59 24.20
CA PRO A 33 -10.27 10.01 24.30
C PRO A 33 -11.76 10.30 24.14
N THR A 34 -12.26 11.26 24.92
CA THR A 34 -13.66 11.71 24.83
C THR A 34 -13.94 12.23 23.42
N ALA A 35 -14.95 11.64 22.78
CA ALA A 35 -15.35 11.96 21.42
C ALA A 35 -16.38 13.08 21.39
N LEU A 36 -16.19 14.07 20.51
CA LEU A 36 -17.18 15.11 20.26
C LEU A 36 -18.37 14.54 19.46
N PRO A 37 -19.57 15.11 19.59
CA PRO A 37 -20.71 14.72 18.77
C PRO A 37 -20.42 14.92 17.27
N ILE A 38 -20.94 14.02 16.43
CA ILE A 38 -20.73 13.95 14.96
C ILE A 38 -19.29 13.71 14.52
N VAL A 39 -18.34 14.56 14.89
CA VAL A 39 -16.95 14.55 14.38
C VAL A 39 -16.04 13.58 15.14
N GLY A 40 -16.43 13.15 16.33
CA GLY A 40 -15.62 12.25 17.15
C GLY A 40 -14.31 12.91 17.62
N ASN A 41 -13.19 12.25 17.37
CA ASN A 41 -11.84 12.67 17.74
C ASN A 41 -11.06 13.28 16.57
N ILE A 42 -11.71 13.59 15.43
CA ILE A 42 -11.01 14.11 14.23
C ILE A 42 -10.30 15.43 14.52
N LEU A 43 -10.91 16.33 15.30
CA LEU A 43 -10.33 17.65 15.59
C LEU A 43 -9.06 17.59 16.46
N THR A 44 -8.88 16.48 17.19
CA THR A 44 -7.70 16.25 18.03
C THR A 44 -6.67 15.33 17.36
N LEU A 45 -6.98 14.82 16.16
CA LEU A 45 -6.12 13.96 15.38
C LEU A 45 -5.25 14.79 14.43
N ASP A 46 -3.94 14.52 14.42
CA ASP A 46 -3.08 14.97 13.34
C ASP A 46 -3.50 14.27 12.03
N ASN A 47 -4.12 15.01 11.12
CA ASN A 47 -4.65 14.48 9.87
C ASN A 47 -3.57 14.23 8.79
N ARG A 48 -2.32 14.62 9.04
CA ARG A 48 -1.16 14.32 8.19
C ARG A 48 -0.30 13.20 8.76
N ALA A 49 -0.43 12.90 10.04
CA ALA A 49 0.29 11.80 10.70
C ALA A 49 -0.55 11.19 11.85
N PRO A 50 -1.70 10.53 11.54
CA PRO A 50 -2.64 10.05 12.55
C PRO A 50 -2.02 9.04 13.51
N PHE A 51 -1.08 8.22 13.03
CA PHE A 51 -0.31 7.27 13.83
C PHE A 51 0.45 7.91 15.00
N LYS A 52 0.95 9.15 14.85
CA LYS A 52 1.62 9.89 15.94
C LYS A 52 0.65 10.23 17.07
N THR A 53 -0.56 10.63 16.71
CA THR A 53 -1.60 10.92 17.70
C THR A 53 -2.01 9.66 18.43
N PHE A 54 -2.15 8.53 17.71
CA PHE A 54 -2.43 7.23 18.32
C PHE A 54 -1.32 6.81 19.30
N LEU A 55 -0.05 6.92 18.92
CA LEU A 55 1.07 6.67 19.85
C LEU A 55 1.05 7.59 21.09
N LYS A 56 0.64 8.85 20.92
CA LYS A 56 0.51 9.77 22.06
C LYS A 56 -0.62 9.35 23.00
N TRP A 57 -1.77 8.96 22.44
CA TRP A 57 -2.92 8.50 23.24
C TRP A 57 -2.68 7.16 23.91
N SER A 58 -1.92 6.24 23.31
CA SER A 58 -1.62 4.95 23.93
C SER A 58 -0.84 5.09 25.24
N LYS A 59 -0.04 6.15 25.39
CA LYS A 59 0.63 6.48 26.66
C LYS A 59 -0.35 6.80 27.81
N THR A 60 -1.57 7.24 27.49
CA THR A 60 -2.60 7.60 28.48
C THR A 60 -3.66 6.51 28.63
N TYR A 61 -4.11 5.92 27.52
CA TYR A 61 -5.22 4.96 27.50
C TYR A 61 -4.77 3.50 27.40
N GLY A 62 -3.46 3.26 27.27
CA GLY A 62 -2.90 1.93 27.10
C GLY A 62 -2.89 1.44 25.64
N PRO A 63 -2.42 0.21 25.42
CA PRO A 63 -2.13 -0.30 24.07
C PRO A 63 -3.36 -0.74 23.27
N VAL A 64 -4.53 -0.82 23.91
CA VAL A 64 -5.81 -1.14 23.27
C VAL A 64 -6.77 0.00 23.58
N MET A 65 -7.14 0.79 22.57
CA MET A 65 -7.93 2.00 22.79
C MET A 65 -9.07 2.18 21.78
N THR A 66 -10.17 2.77 22.26
CA THR A 66 -11.32 3.12 21.42
C THR A 66 -11.21 4.57 20.96
N VAL A 67 -11.22 4.78 19.64
CA VAL A 67 -11.25 6.09 18.99
C VAL A 67 -12.50 6.19 18.12
N TYR A 68 -13.08 7.39 18.01
CA TYR A 68 -14.18 7.66 17.10
C TYR A 68 -13.71 8.62 16.02
N LEU A 69 -13.75 8.22 14.75
CA LEU A 69 -13.54 9.14 13.64
C LEU A 69 -14.88 9.36 12.96
N GLY A 70 -15.47 10.54 13.20
CA GLY A 70 -16.82 10.83 12.76
C GLY A 70 -17.85 9.89 13.43
N PRO A 71 -18.75 9.26 12.64
CA PRO A 71 -19.68 8.26 13.16
C PRO A 71 -19.03 6.89 13.45
N GLN A 72 -17.87 6.61 12.88
CA GLN A 72 -17.24 5.29 12.90
C GLN A 72 -16.42 5.06 14.17
N ARG A 73 -16.63 3.92 14.83
CA ARG A 73 -15.82 3.46 15.96
C ARG A 73 -14.61 2.66 15.47
N PHE A 74 -13.44 2.99 16.00
CA PHE A 74 -12.17 2.32 15.76
C PHE A 74 -11.60 1.76 17.07
N LEU A 75 -11.08 0.55 17.01
CA LEU A 75 -10.22 -0.07 18.01
C LEU A 75 -8.79 -0.01 17.50
N VAL A 76 -7.93 0.77 18.14
CA VAL A 76 -6.52 0.89 17.75
C VAL A 76 -5.69 -0.01 18.65
N LEU A 77 -4.88 -0.87 18.03
CA LEU A 77 -3.95 -1.78 18.70
C LEU A 77 -2.52 -1.24 18.53
N VAL A 78 -1.81 -1.04 19.64
CA VAL A 78 -0.52 -0.37 19.69
C VAL A 78 0.52 -1.24 20.42
N GLY A 79 1.74 -1.26 19.88
CA GLY A 79 2.88 -2.02 20.39
C GLY A 79 2.97 -3.43 19.80
N TYR A 80 4.19 -3.99 19.77
CA TYR A 80 4.46 -5.31 19.21
C TYR A 80 3.57 -6.39 19.82
N ASP A 81 3.55 -6.53 21.14
CA ASP A 81 2.82 -7.61 21.82
C ASP A 81 1.33 -7.60 21.50
N THR A 82 0.70 -6.42 21.53
CA THR A 82 -0.74 -6.28 21.28
C THR A 82 -1.10 -6.60 19.84
N VAL A 83 -0.29 -6.14 18.88
CA VAL A 83 -0.52 -6.41 17.46
C VAL A 83 -0.26 -7.89 17.14
N LYS A 84 0.80 -8.48 17.70
CA LYS A 84 1.11 -9.90 17.55
C LYS A 84 0.02 -10.78 18.18
N GLU A 85 -0.42 -10.47 19.38
CA GLU A 85 -1.49 -11.21 20.08
C GLU A 85 -2.79 -11.21 19.25
N ALA A 86 -3.16 -10.07 18.68
CA ALA A 86 -4.36 -9.97 17.86
C ALA A 86 -4.23 -10.69 16.51
N LEU A 87 -3.16 -10.43 15.76
CA LEU A 87 -3.03 -10.91 14.38
C LEU A 87 -2.51 -12.34 14.27
N VAL A 88 -1.74 -12.81 15.26
CA VAL A 88 -1.09 -14.13 15.24
C VAL A 88 -1.75 -15.08 16.23
N ASP A 89 -1.81 -14.72 17.51
CA ASP A 89 -2.29 -15.65 18.54
C ASP A 89 -3.82 -15.83 18.47
N ASN A 90 -4.55 -14.76 18.19
CA ASN A 90 -6.00 -14.75 18.00
C ASN A 90 -6.40 -14.56 16.53
N ALA A 91 -5.61 -15.10 15.60
CA ALA A 91 -5.73 -14.79 14.17
C ALA A 91 -7.13 -15.06 13.58
N ASP A 92 -7.88 -16.04 14.10
CA ASP A 92 -9.26 -16.33 13.66
C ASP A 92 -10.27 -15.23 14.02
N ASP A 93 -10.10 -14.62 15.19
CA ASP A 93 -10.99 -13.59 15.71
C ASP A 93 -10.83 -12.27 14.96
N PHE A 94 -9.60 -12.00 14.51
CA PHE A 94 -9.22 -10.77 13.81
C PHE A 94 -9.10 -10.95 12.29
N VAL A 95 -9.54 -12.07 11.72
CA VAL A 95 -9.39 -12.36 10.27
C VAL A 95 -10.28 -11.49 9.37
N GLY A 96 -11.31 -10.85 9.93
CA GLY A 96 -12.24 -10.02 9.18
C GLY A 96 -11.56 -8.77 8.62
N ARG A 97 -11.97 -8.34 7.42
CA ARG A 97 -11.49 -7.17 6.70
C ARG A 97 -12.58 -6.12 6.60
N ALA A 98 -12.35 -4.96 7.19
CA ALA A 98 -13.38 -3.92 7.25
C ALA A 98 -13.59 -3.30 5.85
N PRO A 99 -14.83 -2.89 5.52
CA PRO A 99 -15.08 -2.13 4.30
C PRO A 99 -14.35 -0.79 4.38
N VAL A 100 -13.56 -0.48 3.35
CA VAL A 100 -12.91 0.82 3.18
C VAL A 100 -13.62 1.54 2.03
N PRO A 101 -14.45 2.56 2.28
CA PRO A 101 -15.30 3.16 1.24
C PRO A 101 -14.56 3.60 -0.01
N PHE A 102 -13.37 4.18 0.13
CA PHE A 102 -12.52 4.54 -1.01
C PHE A 102 -12.14 3.30 -1.84
N VAL A 103 -11.62 2.24 -1.20
CA VAL A 103 -11.23 0.99 -1.89
C VAL A 103 -12.43 0.27 -2.49
N GLN A 104 -13.61 0.36 -1.88
CA GLN A 104 -14.83 -0.16 -2.46
C GLN A 104 -15.13 0.52 -3.80
N GLN A 105 -15.05 1.85 -3.88
CA GLN A 105 -15.22 2.57 -5.15
C GLN A 105 -14.17 2.14 -6.19
N LEU A 106 -12.93 1.86 -5.76
CA LEU A 106 -11.90 1.35 -6.67
C LEU A 106 -12.26 0.01 -7.29
N LEU A 107 -13.06 -0.82 -6.61
CA LEU A 107 -13.35 -2.20 -7.00
C LEU A 107 -14.77 -2.41 -7.55
N LYS A 108 -15.68 -1.44 -7.39
CA LYS A 108 -17.07 -1.51 -7.88
C LYS A 108 -17.22 -1.59 -9.41
N GLY A 109 -17.76 -2.70 -9.92
CA GLY A 109 -18.39 -2.66 -11.25
C GLY A 109 -19.57 -1.70 -11.24
N TYR A 110 -19.97 -1.17 -12.40
CA TYR A 110 -21.03 -0.16 -12.59
C TYR A 110 -22.43 -0.54 -12.05
N ASP A 111 -22.59 -1.67 -11.38
CA ASP A 111 -23.86 -2.13 -10.84
C ASP A 111 -23.99 -1.84 -9.34
N TYR A 112 -24.84 -0.86 -9.02
CA TYR A 112 -25.17 -0.45 -7.65
C TYR A 112 -25.89 -1.56 -6.86
N GLN A 113 -26.43 -2.57 -7.55
CA GLN A 113 -27.25 -3.62 -6.95
C GLN A 113 -26.43 -4.65 -6.14
N HIS A 114 -25.10 -4.69 -6.32
CA HIS A 114 -24.16 -5.59 -5.63
C HIS A 114 -23.30 -4.91 -4.53
N PHE A 115 -23.76 -3.78 -3.97
CA PHE A 115 -23.08 -3.05 -2.87
C PHE A 115 -22.72 -3.93 -1.65
N LEU A 116 -23.39 -5.07 -1.49
CA LEU A 116 -23.27 -6.00 -0.36
C LEU A 116 -22.09 -6.97 -0.42
N HIS A 117 -21.45 -7.11 -1.57
CA HIS A 117 -20.57 -8.23 -1.84
C HIS A 117 -19.17 -7.72 -2.19
N LEU A 118 -18.33 -7.54 -1.16
CA LEU A 118 -16.91 -7.21 -1.35
C LEU A 118 -16.23 -8.35 -2.14
N SER A 119 -15.69 -8.01 -3.31
CA SER A 119 -15.09 -8.96 -4.26
C SER A 119 -13.57 -8.90 -4.24
N GLY A 120 -12.93 -9.95 -4.75
CA GLY A 120 -11.47 -10.05 -4.83
C GLY A 120 -10.79 -10.49 -3.53
N ILE A 121 -9.45 -10.46 -3.50
CA ILE A 121 -8.63 -11.06 -2.44
C ILE A 121 -8.46 -10.11 -1.24
N THR A 122 -8.46 -8.80 -1.49
CA THR A 122 -8.05 -7.80 -0.48
C THR A 122 -9.16 -7.48 0.52
N ILE A 123 -10.38 -7.22 0.04
CA ILE A 123 -11.50 -6.70 0.85
C ILE A 123 -12.62 -7.69 1.15
N SER A 124 -12.64 -8.86 0.51
CA SER A 124 -13.67 -9.89 0.78
C SER A 124 -13.51 -10.54 2.16
N ASN A 125 -14.56 -11.25 2.59
CA ASN A 125 -14.63 -11.96 3.88
C ASN A 125 -15.28 -13.33 3.72
N GLY A 126 -15.26 -14.12 4.80
CA GLY A 126 -15.89 -15.44 4.82
C GLY A 126 -15.26 -16.41 3.83
N GLU A 127 -16.09 -17.26 3.23
CA GLU A 127 -15.61 -18.33 2.34
C GLU A 127 -15.08 -17.79 1.02
N ARG A 128 -15.67 -16.72 0.47
CA ARG A 128 -15.13 -15.96 -0.67
C ARG A 128 -13.66 -15.64 -0.51
N TRP A 129 -13.30 -14.99 0.60
CA TRP A 129 -11.92 -14.64 0.85
C TRP A 129 -11.02 -15.87 0.97
N ARG A 130 -11.48 -16.93 1.65
CA ARG A 130 -10.68 -18.16 1.82
C ARG A 130 -10.40 -18.84 0.49
N GLN A 131 -11.42 -19.02 -0.35
CA GLN A 131 -11.29 -19.63 -1.68
C GLN A 131 -10.35 -18.80 -2.56
N LEU A 132 -10.62 -17.50 -2.72
CA LEU A 132 -9.82 -16.62 -3.58
C LEU A 132 -8.38 -16.45 -3.11
N ARG A 133 -8.14 -16.29 -1.80
CA ARG A 133 -6.79 -16.18 -1.24
C ARG A 133 -6.01 -17.48 -1.40
N ARG A 134 -6.63 -18.63 -1.13
CA ARG A 134 -5.97 -19.93 -1.29
C ARG A 134 -5.60 -20.16 -2.74
N PHE A 135 -6.55 -19.91 -3.65
CA PHE A 135 -6.30 -19.98 -5.09
C PHE A 135 -5.14 -19.07 -5.47
N ALA A 136 -5.18 -17.79 -5.08
CA ALA A 136 -4.14 -16.86 -5.45
C ALA A 136 -2.76 -17.26 -4.93
N LEU A 137 -2.62 -17.64 -3.66
CA LEU A 137 -1.33 -18.10 -3.11
C LEU A 137 -0.79 -19.33 -3.84
N THR A 138 -1.65 -20.28 -4.20
CA THR A 138 -1.26 -21.47 -4.96
C THR A 138 -0.80 -21.08 -6.36
N THR A 139 -1.62 -20.36 -7.11
CA THR A 139 -1.33 -19.93 -8.48
C THR A 139 -0.06 -19.08 -8.55
N LEU A 140 0.09 -18.10 -7.66
CA LEU A 140 1.28 -17.25 -7.58
C LEU A 140 2.56 -18.08 -7.35
N ARG A 141 2.50 -19.07 -6.46
CA ARG A 141 3.61 -19.98 -6.18
C ARG A 141 3.92 -20.89 -7.37
N ASP A 142 2.91 -21.34 -8.10
CA ASP A 142 3.07 -22.23 -9.25
C ASP A 142 3.69 -21.48 -10.45
N PHE A 143 3.39 -20.19 -10.63
CA PHE A 143 4.10 -19.29 -11.55
C PHE A 143 5.50 -18.87 -11.07
N GLY A 144 5.92 -19.36 -9.91
CA GLY A 144 7.30 -19.24 -9.46
C GLY A 144 7.54 -18.13 -8.45
N MET A 145 6.52 -17.53 -7.83
CA MET A 145 6.72 -16.65 -6.68
C MET A 145 7.56 -17.36 -5.61
N GLY A 146 8.74 -16.83 -5.31
CA GLY A 146 9.71 -17.47 -4.42
C GLY A 146 10.56 -18.59 -5.04
N ARG A 147 10.58 -18.73 -6.38
CA ARG A 147 11.30 -19.78 -7.12
C ARG A 147 12.10 -19.20 -8.31
N LYS A 148 12.97 -20.02 -8.91
CA LYS A 148 13.90 -19.62 -9.99
C LYS A 148 13.22 -19.03 -11.24
N ARG A 149 12.00 -19.46 -11.58
CA ARG A 149 11.26 -18.91 -12.74
C ARG A 149 11.02 -17.40 -12.59
N MET A 150 10.54 -16.98 -11.43
CA MET A 150 10.28 -15.56 -11.15
C MET A 150 11.58 -14.75 -11.04
N GLU A 151 12.64 -15.35 -10.48
CA GLU A 151 13.97 -14.72 -10.47
C GLU A 151 14.43 -14.38 -11.90
N GLY A 152 14.28 -15.30 -12.85
CA GLY A 152 14.63 -15.05 -14.25
C GLY A 152 13.85 -13.88 -14.87
N TRP A 153 12.55 -13.76 -14.56
CA TRP A 153 11.73 -12.62 -15.01
C TRP A 153 12.20 -11.30 -14.40
N ILE A 154 12.52 -11.29 -13.11
CA ILE A 154 13.03 -10.08 -12.44
C ILE A 154 14.41 -9.69 -12.98
N GLN A 155 15.29 -10.65 -13.26
CA GLN A 155 16.59 -10.40 -13.88
C GLN A 155 16.44 -9.82 -15.30
N GLU A 156 15.52 -10.35 -16.10
CA GLU A 156 15.21 -9.82 -17.42
C GLU A 156 14.67 -8.39 -17.34
N GLU A 157 13.70 -8.14 -16.48
CA GLU A 157 13.16 -6.81 -16.26
C GLU A 157 14.22 -5.83 -15.74
N SER A 158 15.12 -6.31 -14.88
CA SER A 158 16.24 -5.51 -14.39
C SER A 158 17.18 -5.09 -15.51
N ARG A 159 17.42 -5.93 -16.53
CA ARG A 159 18.23 -5.53 -17.70
C ARG A 159 17.57 -4.38 -18.44
N HIS A 160 16.27 -4.46 -18.69
CA HIS A 160 15.53 -3.37 -19.32
C HIS A 160 15.53 -2.07 -18.49
N LEU A 161 15.40 -2.18 -17.16
CA LEU A 161 15.51 -1.03 -16.26
C LEU A 161 16.89 -0.38 -16.35
N LEU A 162 17.96 -1.18 -16.32
CA LEU A 162 19.33 -0.69 -16.43
C LEU A 162 19.59 0.00 -17.77
N ASP A 163 19.11 -0.59 -18.88
CA ASP A 163 19.26 -0.01 -20.21
C ASP A 163 18.53 1.34 -20.31
N ALA A 164 17.29 1.41 -19.82
CA ALA A 164 16.53 2.66 -19.77
C ALA A 164 17.22 3.74 -18.90
N MET A 165 17.86 3.35 -17.79
CA MET A 165 18.64 4.30 -16.98
C MET A 165 19.93 4.73 -17.68
N LYS A 166 20.63 3.85 -18.40
CA LYS A 166 21.83 4.20 -19.18
C LYS A 166 21.53 5.18 -20.30
N GLU A 167 20.31 5.18 -20.83
CA GLU A 167 19.84 6.08 -21.88
C GLU A 167 19.56 7.51 -21.40
N THR A 168 19.48 7.76 -20.08
CA THR A 168 19.29 9.11 -19.50
C THR A 168 20.51 10.06 -19.68
N LYS A 169 21.32 9.86 -20.73
CA LYS A 169 22.57 10.58 -20.99
C LYS A 169 22.36 12.08 -21.23
N CYS A 170 22.94 12.87 -20.31
CA CYS A 170 23.82 14.02 -20.55
C CYS A 170 23.32 15.13 -21.50
N GLU A 171 22.44 16.00 -21.00
CA GLU A 171 22.34 17.35 -21.56
C GLU A 171 23.43 18.24 -20.97
N TRP A 172 24.32 18.77 -21.83
CA TRP A 172 25.23 19.84 -21.42
C TRP A 172 24.41 21.12 -21.17
N PRO A 173 24.65 21.87 -20.08
CA PRO A 173 23.98 23.15 -19.88
C PRO A 173 24.28 24.07 -21.08
N ASN A 174 23.22 24.63 -21.68
CA ASN A 174 23.29 25.50 -22.86
C ASN A 174 24.27 26.68 -22.70
N SER A 175 24.61 27.08 -21.46
CA SER A 175 25.60 28.12 -21.15
C SER A 175 27.04 27.75 -21.58
N CYS A 176 27.41 26.46 -21.60
CA CYS A 176 28.75 26.03 -22.03
C CYS A 176 28.96 26.15 -23.55
N HIS A 177 27.89 26.07 -24.36
CA HIS A 177 27.96 26.28 -25.81
C HIS A 177 28.23 27.73 -26.19
N GLN A 178 27.77 28.67 -25.37
CA GLN A 178 27.93 30.11 -25.62
C GLN A 178 29.33 30.62 -25.25
N GLN A 179 30.00 29.99 -24.27
CA GLN A 179 31.31 30.46 -23.77
C GLN A 179 32.53 29.83 -24.48
N TYR A 180 32.41 28.63 -25.04
CA TYR A 180 33.55 27.90 -25.63
C TYR A 180 33.26 27.40 -27.05
N GLY A 181 32.97 28.35 -27.95
CA GLY A 181 32.91 28.09 -29.39
C GLY A 181 34.23 27.54 -29.93
N LYS A 182 34.13 26.50 -30.78
CA LYS A 182 35.21 25.77 -31.51
C LYS A 182 36.31 25.07 -30.68
N LYS A 183 36.61 25.47 -29.44
CA LYS A 183 37.57 24.77 -28.55
C LYS A 183 37.01 23.50 -27.89
N LEU A 184 35.70 23.27 -28.01
CA LEU A 184 34.98 22.15 -27.38
C LEU A 184 35.31 20.76 -27.97
N ARG A 185 35.87 20.66 -29.18
CA ARG A 185 36.18 19.34 -29.79
C ARG A 185 37.30 18.58 -29.07
N LEU A 186 38.29 19.29 -28.50
CA LEU A 186 39.39 18.67 -27.75
C LEU A 186 39.04 18.43 -26.27
N ILE A 187 38.14 19.24 -25.68
CA ILE A 187 37.70 19.09 -24.28
C ILE A 187 36.63 18.00 -24.12
N LYS A 188 35.83 17.72 -25.17
CA LYS A 188 34.88 16.60 -25.20
C LYS A 188 35.51 15.23 -24.91
N MET A 189 36.83 15.07 -25.12
CA MET A 189 37.56 13.83 -24.81
C MET A 189 38.03 13.73 -23.35
N CYS A 190 38.04 14.82 -22.58
CA CYS A 190 38.68 14.85 -21.25
C CYS A 190 37.71 14.98 -20.06
N LEU A 191 36.42 15.24 -20.29
CA LEU A 191 35.42 15.35 -19.21
C LEU A 191 34.38 14.24 -19.35
N LEU A 192 34.29 13.40 -18.32
CA LEU A 192 33.29 12.34 -18.22
C LEU A 192 31.88 12.93 -18.41
N PRO A 193 30.99 12.27 -19.19
CA PRO A 193 29.61 12.72 -19.33
C PRO A 193 28.93 12.76 -17.95
N VAL A 194 28.50 13.93 -17.50
CA VAL A 194 27.73 14.07 -16.25
C VAL A 194 26.29 13.65 -16.55
N ALA A 195 25.82 12.56 -15.94
CA ALA A 195 24.45 12.07 -16.10
C ALA A 195 23.41 13.14 -15.73
N ALA A 196 22.32 13.23 -16.49
CA ALA A 196 21.30 14.26 -16.29
C ALA A 196 20.38 13.90 -15.10
N PRO A 197 19.94 14.88 -14.29
CA PRO A 197 18.98 14.62 -13.22
C PRO A 197 17.61 14.20 -13.76
N PHE A 198 17.00 13.17 -13.20
CA PHE A 198 15.65 12.70 -13.59
C PHE A 198 14.81 12.23 -12.40
N ASP A 199 13.49 12.10 -12.61
CA ASP A 199 12.55 11.54 -11.63
C ASP A 199 12.44 10.01 -11.80
N SER A 200 12.81 9.23 -10.78
CA SER A 200 12.74 7.76 -10.80
C SER A 200 11.33 7.18 -10.81
N THR A 201 10.31 7.96 -10.49
CA THR A 201 8.99 7.45 -10.12
C THR A 201 8.48 6.44 -11.14
N PHE A 202 8.44 6.81 -12.41
CA PHE A 202 7.92 5.93 -13.46
C PHE A 202 8.97 4.98 -14.06
N PHE A 203 10.27 5.17 -13.83
CA PHE A 203 11.28 4.14 -14.16
C PHE A 203 11.07 2.90 -13.31
N LEU A 204 11.00 3.09 -11.99
CA LEU A 204 10.83 2.00 -11.04
C LEU A 204 9.43 1.39 -11.11
N SER A 205 8.39 2.22 -11.27
CA SER A 205 7.02 1.69 -11.42
C SER A 205 6.85 0.86 -12.70
N ARG A 206 7.49 1.22 -13.83
CA ARG A 206 7.46 0.40 -15.06
C ARG A 206 8.08 -0.98 -14.83
N ALA A 207 9.26 -1.02 -14.21
CA ALA A 207 9.95 -2.27 -13.91
C ALA A 207 9.13 -3.20 -13.02
N VAL A 208 8.72 -2.69 -11.85
CA VAL A 208 7.93 -3.45 -10.89
C VAL A 208 6.59 -3.90 -11.49
N SER A 209 5.91 -2.99 -12.19
CA SER A 209 4.61 -3.30 -12.78
C SER A 209 4.70 -4.39 -13.85
N ASN A 210 5.79 -4.45 -14.62
CA ASN A 210 5.95 -5.48 -15.64
C ASN A 210 6.06 -6.89 -15.05
N ILE A 211 6.62 -7.04 -13.83
CA ILE A 211 6.66 -8.34 -13.14
C ILE A 211 5.25 -8.84 -12.83
N ILE A 212 4.42 -7.98 -12.23
CA ILE A 212 3.04 -8.37 -11.92
C ILE A 212 2.18 -8.49 -13.18
N CYS A 213 2.44 -7.69 -14.23
CA CYS A 213 1.77 -7.84 -15.52
C CYS A 213 2.10 -9.16 -16.21
N ALA A 214 3.36 -9.61 -16.19
CA ALA A 214 3.74 -10.91 -16.72
C ALA A 214 3.06 -12.05 -15.96
N LEU A 215 2.92 -11.91 -14.63
CA LEU A 215 2.25 -12.90 -13.80
C LEU A 215 0.73 -12.93 -14.02
N VAL A 216 0.10 -11.77 -14.13
CA VAL A 216 -1.38 -11.65 -14.12
C VAL A 216 -1.97 -11.69 -15.52
N PHE A 217 -1.30 -11.11 -16.51
CA PHE A 217 -1.77 -10.95 -17.88
C PHE A 217 -0.93 -11.69 -18.92
N GLY A 218 0.10 -12.44 -18.49
CA GLY A 218 0.98 -13.17 -19.40
C GLY A 218 1.82 -12.28 -20.32
N GLN A 219 1.91 -10.97 -20.04
CA GLN A 219 2.53 -10.01 -20.96
C GLN A 219 3.36 -8.94 -20.23
N ARG A 220 4.40 -8.47 -20.93
CA ARG A 220 5.23 -7.32 -20.58
C ARG A 220 4.87 -6.13 -21.46
N PHE A 221 4.91 -4.92 -20.91
CA PHE A 221 4.72 -3.68 -21.63
C PHE A 221 6.05 -2.95 -21.89
N GLY A 222 6.16 -2.33 -23.06
CA GLY A 222 7.30 -1.49 -23.41
C GLY A 222 7.38 -0.26 -22.51
N TYR A 223 8.60 0.23 -22.25
CA TYR A 223 8.77 1.40 -21.38
C TYR A 223 8.26 2.70 -22.00
N GLU A 224 8.22 2.76 -23.34
CA GLU A 224 7.69 3.86 -24.13
C GLU A 224 6.20 3.72 -24.43
N ASP A 225 5.54 2.67 -23.94
CA ASP A 225 4.09 2.49 -24.11
C ASP A 225 3.35 3.56 -23.29
N HIS A 226 2.78 4.54 -24.00
CA HIS A 226 2.03 5.64 -23.39
C HIS A 226 0.77 5.18 -22.67
N ASN A 227 0.10 4.12 -23.12
CA ASN A 227 -1.08 3.59 -22.44
C ASN A 227 -0.68 2.96 -21.11
N PHE A 228 0.41 2.19 -21.11
CA PHE A 228 0.94 1.60 -19.88
C PHE A 228 1.40 2.68 -18.90
N LEU A 229 2.13 3.69 -19.36
CA LEU A 229 2.53 4.81 -18.51
C LEU A 229 1.32 5.56 -17.92
N ARG A 230 0.25 5.76 -18.71
CA ARG A 230 -1.01 6.35 -18.23
C ARG A 230 -1.62 5.51 -17.11
N LEU A 231 -1.67 4.18 -17.25
CA LEU A 231 -2.15 3.29 -16.18
C LEU A 231 -1.34 3.49 -14.90
N LEU A 232 -0.01 3.51 -14.99
CA LEU A 232 0.86 3.73 -13.82
C LEU A 232 0.65 5.10 -13.16
N GLN A 233 0.41 6.16 -13.94
CA GLN A 233 0.07 7.48 -13.40
C GLN A 233 -1.25 7.46 -12.63
N VAL A 234 -2.26 6.76 -13.14
CA VAL A 234 -3.54 6.58 -12.44
C VAL A 234 -3.34 5.79 -11.16
N ILE A 235 -2.58 4.70 -11.19
CA ILE A 235 -2.28 3.86 -10.01
C ILE A 235 -1.56 4.67 -8.92
N ASN A 236 -0.54 5.44 -9.28
CA ASN A 236 0.13 6.37 -8.37
C ASN A 236 -0.84 7.43 -7.82
N GLY A 237 -1.72 7.96 -8.66
CA GLY A 237 -2.76 8.93 -8.27
C GLY A 237 -3.76 8.36 -7.25
N ILE A 238 -4.17 7.09 -7.41
CA ILE A 238 -5.04 6.37 -6.47
C ILE A 238 -4.36 6.29 -5.09
N LEU A 239 -3.10 5.86 -5.04
CA LEU A 239 -2.39 5.72 -3.77
C LEU A 239 -2.13 7.08 -3.11
N THR A 240 -1.78 8.09 -3.91
CA THR A 240 -1.58 9.47 -3.45
C THR A 240 -2.85 10.07 -2.87
N PHE A 241 -3.97 9.96 -3.58
CA PHE A 241 -5.23 10.47 -3.08
C PHE A 241 -5.69 9.68 -1.84
N GLY A 242 -5.60 8.35 -1.86
CA GLY A 242 -5.94 7.49 -0.73
C GLY A 242 -5.12 7.78 0.53
N SER A 243 -3.87 8.23 0.37
CA SER A 243 -2.98 8.61 1.48
C SER A 243 -3.13 10.09 1.91
N SER A 244 -3.81 10.91 1.12
CA SER A 244 -4.08 12.31 1.46
C SER A 244 -5.17 12.47 2.52
N THR A 245 -5.20 13.63 3.18
CA THR A 245 -6.29 14.01 4.09
C THR A 245 -7.67 13.91 3.41
N GLY A 246 -7.77 14.26 2.12
CA GLY A 246 -9.03 14.16 1.37
C GLY A 246 -9.52 12.72 1.20
N GLY A 247 -8.62 11.78 0.90
CA GLY A 247 -8.95 10.35 0.81
C GLY A 247 -9.32 9.74 2.16
N GLN A 248 -8.61 10.12 3.22
CA GLN A 248 -8.94 9.69 4.59
C GLN A 248 -10.31 10.21 5.04
N LEU A 249 -10.63 11.48 4.75
CA LEU A 249 -11.95 12.03 5.03
C LEU A 249 -13.05 11.33 4.22
N TYR A 250 -12.81 10.94 2.96
CA TYR A 250 -13.76 10.15 2.17
C TYR A 250 -14.10 8.82 2.84
N ASN A 251 -13.13 8.16 3.47
CA ASN A 251 -13.39 6.93 4.22
C ASN A 251 -14.24 7.14 5.48
N ILE A 252 -14.18 8.34 6.08
CA ILE A 252 -14.94 8.66 7.31
C ILE A 252 -16.35 9.17 6.98
N PHE A 253 -16.50 10.00 5.95
CA PHE A 253 -17.75 10.63 5.55
C PHE A 253 -18.09 10.36 4.07
N PRO A 254 -18.22 9.08 3.66
CA PRO A 254 -18.34 8.73 2.24
C PRO A 254 -19.59 9.33 1.59
N THR A 255 -20.76 9.26 2.25
CA THR A 255 -22.02 9.78 1.69
C THR A 255 -21.99 11.30 1.49
N LEU A 256 -21.47 12.02 2.48
CA LEU A 256 -21.35 13.49 2.41
C LEU A 256 -20.37 13.89 1.31
N LEU A 257 -19.17 13.31 1.31
CA LEU A 257 -18.13 13.71 0.38
C LEU A 257 -18.43 13.25 -1.05
N HIS A 258 -19.11 12.12 -1.24
CA HIS A 258 -19.55 11.71 -2.57
C HIS A 258 -20.54 12.68 -3.21
N ALA A 259 -21.34 13.41 -2.42
CA ALA A 259 -22.25 14.43 -2.92
C ALA A 259 -21.54 15.77 -3.23
N LEU A 260 -20.35 16.00 -2.66
CA LEU A 260 -19.62 17.26 -2.80
C LEU A 260 -18.58 17.18 -3.94
N PRO A 261 -18.37 18.27 -4.69
CA PRO A 261 -17.33 18.32 -5.70
C PRO A 261 -15.95 18.13 -5.06
N GLY A 262 -15.06 17.40 -5.73
CA GLY A 262 -13.71 17.19 -5.22
C GLY A 262 -12.89 16.23 -6.09
N LYS A 263 -11.58 16.18 -5.83
CA LYS A 263 -10.62 15.35 -6.59
C LYS A 263 -10.99 13.87 -6.68
N HIS A 264 -11.69 13.34 -5.67
CA HIS A 264 -12.13 11.94 -5.66
C HIS A 264 -12.99 11.57 -6.88
N HIS A 265 -13.80 12.50 -7.41
CA HIS A 265 -14.59 12.24 -8.63
C HIS A 265 -13.71 12.01 -9.85
N GLN A 266 -12.63 12.78 -10.00
CA GLN A 266 -11.67 12.57 -11.08
C GLN A 266 -10.92 11.25 -10.89
N ILE A 267 -10.46 10.96 -9.67
CA ILE A 267 -9.79 9.69 -9.35
C ILE A 267 -10.69 8.49 -9.67
N PHE A 268 -11.98 8.53 -9.32
CA PHE A 268 -12.89 7.44 -9.63
C PHE A 268 -13.14 7.27 -11.14
N LYS A 269 -13.15 8.37 -11.91
CA LYS A 269 -13.20 8.29 -13.38
C LYS A 269 -11.92 7.68 -13.95
N ASP A 270 -10.75 8.11 -13.48
CA ASP A 270 -9.45 7.59 -13.93
C ASP A 270 -9.35 6.08 -13.62
N VAL A 271 -9.88 5.63 -12.47
CA VAL A 271 -9.93 4.20 -12.10
C VAL A 271 -10.70 3.35 -13.11
N ASP A 272 -11.71 3.91 -13.76
CA ASP A 272 -12.46 3.18 -14.79
C ASP A 272 -11.58 2.84 -16.00
N GLU A 273 -10.53 3.61 -16.28
CA GLU A 273 -9.53 3.27 -17.30
C GLU A 273 -8.78 1.98 -16.92
N VAL A 274 -8.31 1.87 -15.67
CA VAL A 274 -7.59 0.68 -15.17
C VAL A 274 -8.51 -0.55 -15.13
N ARG A 275 -9.77 -0.35 -14.78
CA ARG A 275 -10.80 -1.39 -14.81
C ARG A 275 -11.11 -1.84 -16.23
N ALA A 276 -11.30 -0.90 -17.15
CA ALA A 276 -11.58 -1.21 -18.56
C ALA A 276 -10.44 -1.99 -19.19
N PHE A 277 -9.19 -1.58 -18.91
CA PHE A 277 -8.00 -2.33 -19.30
C PHE A 277 -8.01 -3.76 -18.75
N SER A 278 -8.24 -3.93 -17.45
CA SER A 278 -8.26 -5.27 -16.82
C SER A 278 -9.38 -6.15 -17.38
N LYS A 279 -10.56 -5.58 -17.66
CA LYS A 279 -11.68 -6.28 -18.31
C LYS A 279 -11.33 -6.70 -19.74
N GLY A 280 -10.70 -5.80 -20.51
CA GLY A 280 -10.22 -6.10 -21.86
C GLY A 280 -9.25 -7.27 -21.84
N LYS A 281 -8.29 -7.29 -20.91
CA LYS A 281 -7.38 -8.42 -20.74
C LYS A 281 -8.08 -9.71 -20.38
N VAL A 282 -9.03 -9.70 -19.44
CA VAL A 282 -9.82 -10.90 -19.13
C VAL A 282 -10.60 -11.41 -20.36
N GLN A 283 -11.15 -10.51 -21.17
CA GLN A 283 -11.84 -10.88 -22.40
C GLN A 283 -10.90 -11.51 -23.43
N GLU A 284 -9.74 -10.90 -23.68
CA GLU A 284 -8.70 -11.46 -24.56
C GLU A 284 -8.27 -12.88 -24.13
N HIS A 285 -8.20 -13.13 -22.82
CA HIS A 285 -7.84 -14.45 -22.30
C HIS A 285 -8.97 -15.46 -22.50
N ASN A 286 -10.21 -15.05 -22.28
CA ASN A 286 -11.39 -15.90 -22.48
C ASN A 286 -11.55 -16.34 -23.94
N GLU A 287 -11.19 -15.48 -24.90
CA GLU A 287 -11.25 -15.78 -26.34
C GLU A 287 -10.13 -16.73 -26.80
N ASN A 288 -8.98 -16.69 -26.13
CA ASN A 288 -7.77 -17.44 -26.52
C ASN A 288 -7.33 -18.45 -25.46
N LEU A 289 -8.27 -18.96 -24.65
CA LEU A 289 -7.95 -19.85 -23.53
C LEU A 289 -7.56 -21.24 -24.05
N ASP A 290 -6.37 -21.70 -23.67
CA ASP A 290 -5.95 -23.10 -23.78
C ASP A 290 -5.95 -23.74 -22.38
N PRO A 291 -6.94 -24.59 -22.05
CA PRO A 291 -7.04 -25.21 -20.73
C PRO A 291 -5.84 -26.10 -20.36
N ASP A 292 -5.11 -26.62 -21.34
CA ASP A 292 -3.99 -27.52 -21.12
C ASP A 292 -2.68 -26.75 -20.86
N ASN A 293 -2.61 -25.50 -21.31
CA ASN A 293 -1.41 -24.64 -21.20
C ASN A 293 -1.74 -23.25 -20.65
N PRO A 294 -2.12 -23.13 -19.35
CA PRO A 294 -2.43 -21.83 -18.76
C PRO A 294 -1.22 -20.89 -18.77
N ARG A 295 -1.41 -19.69 -19.33
CA ARG A 295 -0.34 -18.71 -19.52
C ARG A 295 0.00 -17.94 -18.25
N ASP A 296 -1.02 -17.62 -17.45
CA ASP A 296 -0.95 -16.68 -16.32
C ASP A 296 -2.09 -16.88 -15.31
N PHE A 297 -2.20 -15.97 -14.34
CA PHE A 297 -3.23 -15.98 -13.32
C PHE A 297 -4.67 -15.98 -13.88
N ILE A 298 -4.93 -15.22 -14.96
CA ILE A 298 -6.28 -15.09 -15.52
C ILE A 298 -6.71 -16.43 -16.12
N ASP A 299 -5.84 -17.08 -16.91
CA ASP A 299 -6.13 -18.40 -17.48
C ASP A 299 -6.41 -19.43 -16.39
N CYS A 300 -5.56 -19.50 -15.36
CA CYS A 300 -5.79 -20.41 -14.23
C CYS A 300 -7.15 -20.16 -13.55
N PHE A 301 -7.56 -18.90 -13.43
CA PHE A 301 -8.83 -18.56 -12.80
C PHE A 301 -10.00 -18.94 -13.71
N LEU A 302 -9.92 -18.67 -15.01
CA LEU A 302 -10.94 -19.04 -15.99
C LEU A 302 -11.13 -20.56 -16.07
N ILE A 303 -10.03 -21.32 -16.03
CA ILE A 303 -10.06 -22.78 -15.94
C ILE A 303 -10.75 -23.22 -14.64
N ARG A 304 -10.42 -22.60 -13.50
CA ARG A 304 -11.07 -22.94 -12.23
C ARG A 304 -12.56 -22.60 -12.22
N LEU A 305 -12.93 -21.46 -12.81
CA LEU A 305 -14.30 -21.03 -12.99
C LEU A 305 -15.10 -22.05 -13.81
N SER A 306 -14.53 -22.58 -14.91
CA SER A 306 -15.20 -23.58 -15.73
C SER A 306 -15.36 -24.92 -15.01
N GLN A 307 -14.36 -25.34 -14.24
CA GLN A 307 -14.39 -26.55 -13.41
C GLN A 307 -15.44 -26.48 -12.28
N GLU A 308 -15.75 -25.28 -11.79
CA GLU A 308 -16.68 -25.07 -10.68
C GLU A 308 -18.06 -24.53 -11.13
N LYS A 309 -18.37 -24.53 -12.43
CA LYS A 309 -19.60 -23.92 -12.97
C LYS A 309 -20.89 -24.45 -12.33
N ASP A 310 -20.90 -25.73 -11.96
CA ASP A 310 -22.07 -26.43 -11.41
C ASP A 310 -22.11 -26.38 -9.86
N ASN A 311 -21.11 -25.74 -9.22
CA ASN A 311 -21.05 -25.59 -7.76
C ASN A 311 -21.71 -24.27 -7.33
N PRO A 312 -22.89 -24.28 -6.68
CA PRO A 312 -23.57 -23.06 -6.26
C PRO A 312 -22.85 -22.31 -5.13
N ASN A 313 -21.89 -22.95 -4.44
CA ASN A 313 -21.08 -22.34 -3.39
C ASN A 313 -19.70 -21.86 -3.91
N SER A 314 -19.48 -21.90 -5.23
CA SER A 314 -18.26 -21.42 -5.85
C SER A 314 -18.18 -19.90 -5.79
N GLU A 315 -17.02 -19.40 -5.41
CA GLU A 315 -16.72 -17.97 -5.42
C GLU A 315 -15.89 -17.59 -6.67
N PHE A 316 -15.70 -18.54 -7.58
CA PHE A 316 -15.06 -18.32 -8.87
C PHE A 316 -16.09 -17.85 -9.90
N HIS A 317 -16.28 -16.54 -9.96
CA HIS A 317 -17.13 -15.87 -10.95
C HIS A 317 -16.44 -14.62 -11.48
N GLN A 318 -16.96 -14.07 -12.59
CA GLN A 318 -16.27 -13.04 -13.36
C GLN A 318 -15.97 -11.75 -12.57
N GLU A 319 -16.87 -11.34 -11.67
CA GLU A 319 -16.61 -10.18 -10.80
C GLU A 319 -15.43 -10.41 -9.85
N ASN A 320 -15.31 -11.60 -9.27
CA ASN A 320 -14.19 -11.95 -8.40
C ASN A 320 -12.88 -12.10 -9.18
N LEU A 321 -12.93 -12.57 -10.43
CA LEU A 321 -11.77 -12.55 -11.33
C LEU A 321 -11.27 -11.14 -11.56
N ILE A 322 -12.13 -10.24 -12.06
CA ILE A 322 -11.77 -8.84 -12.36
C ILE A 322 -11.26 -8.13 -11.09
N ALA A 323 -11.93 -8.31 -9.96
CA ALA A 323 -11.52 -7.71 -8.69
C ALA A 323 -10.17 -8.27 -8.19
N SER A 324 -9.91 -9.57 -8.37
CA SER A 324 -8.64 -10.19 -7.98
C SER A 324 -7.48 -9.71 -8.85
N VAL A 325 -7.69 -9.62 -10.17
CA VAL A 325 -6.73 -9.06 -11.13
C VAL A 325 -6.39 -7.62 -10.77
N LEU A 326 -7.40 -6.78 -10.53
CA LEU A 326 -7.19 -5.39 -10.10
C LEU A 326 -6.46 -5.32 -8.75
N ASN A 327 -6.81 -6.17 -7.78
CA ASN A 327 -6.11 -6.21 -6.49
C ASN A 327 -4.62 -6.53 -6.65
N LEU A 328 -4.28 -7.56 -7.43
CA LEU A 328 -2.91 -7.96 -7.67
C LEU A 328 -2.14 -6.88 -8.43
N PHE A 329 -2.73 -6.32 -9.49
CA PHE A 329 -2.08 -5.30 -10.31
C PHE A 329 -1.79 -4.01 -9.53
N LEU A 330 -2.76 -3.49 -8.77
CA LEU A 330 -2.58 -2.29 -7.94
C LEU A 330 -1.57 -2.51 -6.81
N ALA A 331 -1.73 -3.61 -6.06
CA ALA A 331 -0.90 -3.87 -4.88
C ALA A 331 0.54 -4.25 -5.24
N GLY A 332 0.72 -5.05 -6.30
CA GLY A 332 2.03 -5.50 -6.78
C GLY A 332 2.85 -4.40 -7.43
N THR A 333 2.22 -3.33 -7.91
CA THR A 333 2.93 -2.23 -8.58
C THR A 333 3.41 -1.17 -7.61
N GLU A 334 2.49 -0.45 -6.96
CA GLU A 334 2.84 0.83 -6.35
C GLU A 334 3.59 0.68 -5.02
N THR A 335 3.36 -0.41 -4.28
CA THR A 335 3.99 -0.61 -2.97
C THR A 335 5.48 -0.93 -3.09
N THR A 336 5.85 -1.86 -3.98
CA THR A 336 7.26 -2.19 -4.24
C THR A 336 7.97 -1.03 -4.93
N SER A 337 7.35 -0.37 -5.93
CA SER A 337 7.97 0.78 -6.59
C SER A 337 8.21 1.95 -5.63
N THR A 338 7.28 2.24 -4.73
CA THR A 338 7.44 3.25 -3.68
C THR A 338 8.56 2.88 -2.71
N THR A 339 8.70 1.60 -2.35
CA THR A 339 9.78 1.13 -1.49
C THR A 339 11.15 1.29 -2.16
N LEU A 340 11.27 0.96 -3.45
CA LEU A 340 12.51 1.19 -4.22
C LEU A 340 12.84 2.69 -4.34
N ARG A 341 11.83 3.55 -4.54
CA ARG A 341 12.01 5.01 -4.55
C ARG A 341 12.53 5.52 -3.22
N TYR A 342 12.02 5.02 -2.09
CA TYR A 342 12.60 5.34 -0.79
C TYR A 342 14.01 4.77 -0.61
N ALA A 343 14.27 3.54 -1.07
CA ALA A 343 15.59 2.92 -0.97
C ALA A 343 16.65 3.80 -1.62
N LEU A 344 16.44 4.22 -2.87
CA LEU A 344 17.37 5.12 -3.58
C LEU A 344 17.50 6.46 -2.86
N MET A 345 16.39 7.04 -2.37
CA MET A 345 16.41 8.29 -1.61
C MET A 345 17.27 8.18 -0.34
N LEU A 346 17.12 7.09 0.42
CA LEU A 346 17.88 6.84 1.65
C LEU A 346 19.35 6.57 1.36
N LEU A 347 19.67 5.85 0.29
CA LEU A 347 21.06 5.61 -0.13
C LEU A 347 21.77 6.87 -0.64
N ILE A 348 21.04 7.79 -1.27
CA ILE A 348 21.56 9.12 -1.62
C ILE A 348 21.82 9.94 -0.35
N LYS A 349 20.91 9.87 0.62
CA LYS A 349 21.05 10.59 1.91
C LYS A 349 22.20 10.03 2.76
N HIS A 350 22.51 8.73 2.62
CA HIS A 350 23.52 8.00 3.37
C HIS A 350 24.57 7.39 2.42
N PRO A 351 25.45 8.22 1.82
CA PRO A 351 26.44 7.75 0.84
C PRO A 351 27.37 6.67 1.41
N GLU A 352 27.67 6.71 2.71
CA GLU A 352 28.48 5.70 3.40
C GLU A 352 27.83 4.30 3.37
N ILE A 353 26.50 4.23 3.46
CA ILE A 353 25.75 2.97 3.38
C ILE A 353 25.74 2.47 1.92
N GLN A 354 25.54 3.39 0.97
CA GLN A 354 25.60 3.06 -0.46
C GLN A 354 26.97 2.48 -0.85
N ASP A 355 28.06 3.15 -0.46
CA ASP A 355 29.43 2.69 -0.72
C ASP A 355 29.72 1.32 -0.10
N GLN A 356 29.21 1.08 1.10
CA GLN A 356 29.40 -0.21 1.77
C GLN A 356 28.61 -1.34 1.08
N MET A 357 27.37 -1.09 0.66
CA MET A 357 26.60 -2.06 -0.14
C MET A 357 27.31 -2.37 -1.46
N GLN A 358 27.76 -1.35 -2.16
CA GLN A 358 28.47 -1.50 -3.43
C GLN A 358 29.74 -2.35 -3.28
N LYS A 359 30.54 -2.11 -2.24
CA LYS A 359 31.74 -2.94 -1.94
C LYS A 359 31.36 -4.41 -1.67
N GLU A 360 30.31 -4.65 -0.88
CA GLU A 360 29.83 -6.00 -0.60
C GLU A 360 29.40 -6.72 -1.89
N ILE A 361 28.66 -6.03 -2.76
CA ILE A 361 28.22 -6.52 -4.07
C ILE A 361 29.43 -6.83 -4.96
N ASP A 362 30.41 -5.93 -5.04
CA ASP A 362 31.60 -6.13 -5.88
C ASP A 362 32.42 -7.35 -5.44
N ILE A 363 32.54 -7.58 -4.13
CA ILE A 363 33.29 -8.72 -3.56
C ILE A 363 32.60 -10.05 -3.85
N VAL A 364 31.26 -10.10 -3.73
CA VAL A 364 30.51 -11.36 -3.76
C VAL A 364 29.99 -11.71 -5.16
N ILE A 365 29.54 -10.70 -5.90
CA ILE A 365 28.93 -10.85 -7.22
C ILE A 365 29.90 -10.44 -8.33
N GLY A 366 30.66 -9.36 -8.10
CA GLY A 366 31.46 -8.73 -9.13
C GLY A 366 30.62 -7.93 -10.13
N GLN A 367 31.17 -7.66 -11.31
CA GLN A 367 30.55 -6.77 -12.33
C GLN A 367 30.10 -7.51 -13.61
N GLU A 368 30.40 -8.81 -13.75
CA GLU A 368 30.17 -9.54 -14.99
C GLU A 368 28.84 -10.31 -15.02
N ARG A 369 28.40 -10.86 -13.89
CA ARG A 369 27.19 -11.69 -13.80
C ARG A 369 26.03 -10.92 -13.16
N SER A 370 24.81 -11.27 -13.57
CA SER A 370 23.61 -10.73 -12.93
C SER A 370 23.43 -11.27 -11.49
N PRO A 371 22.89 -10.44 -10.57
CA PRO A 371 22.51 -10.88 -9.23
C PRO A 371 21.41 -11.94 -9.27
N ASN A 372 21.45 -12.89 -8.34
CA ASN A 372 20.43 -13.92 -8.16
C ASN A 372 20.05 -14.08 -6.67
N MET A 373 18.99 -14.82 -6.35
CA MET A 373 18.51 -14.94 -4.98
C MET A 373 19.42 -15.77 -4.06
N GLU A 374 20.30 -16.61 -4.61
CA GLU A 374 21.28 -17.37 -3.82
C GLU A 374 22.34 -16.44 -3.22
N ASP A 375 22.66 -15.33 -3.91
CA ASP A 375 23.60 -14.30 -3.44
C ASP A 375 23.17 -13.66 -2.11
N ARG A 376 21.87 -13.61 -1.82
CA ARG A 376 21.32 -12.93 -0.63
C ARG A 376 21.93 -13.41 0.68
N LYS A 377 22.26 -14.69 0.79
CA LYS A 377 22.88 -15.25 2.01
C LYS A 377 24.32 -14.77 2.23
N SER A 378 24.99 -14.37 1.15
CA SER A 378 26.36 -13.88 1.13
C SER A 378 26.44 -12.35 1.16
N LEU A 379 25.30 -11.65 1.17
CA LEU A 379 25.20 -10.19 1.24
C LEU A 379 24.47 -9.72 2.51
N PRO A 380 24.99 -10.05 3.72
CA PRO A 380 24.29 -9.74 4.98
C PRO A 380 24.05 -8.25 5.20
N PHE A 381 24.98 -7.36 4.80
CA PHE A 381 24.80 -5.92 4.96
C PHE A 381 23.74 -5.39 4.01
N THR A 382 23.77 -5.80 2.74
CA THR A 382 22.74 -5.47 1.75
C THR A 382 21.35 -5.94 2.20
N ASP A 383 21.22 -7.18 2.69
CA ASP A 383 19.94 -7.70 3.20
C ASP A 383 19.47 -6.89 4.42
N ALA A 384 20.39 -6.50 5.30
CA ALA A 384 20.09 -5.63 6.44
C ALA A 384 19.60 -4.25 6.00
N VAL A 385 20.22 -3.63 4.99
CA VAL A 385 19.78 -2.34 4.44
C VAL A 385 18.38 -2.45 3.83
N ILE A 386 18.09 -3.50 3.04
CA ILE A 386 16.75 -3.69 2.44
C ILE A 386 15.66 -3.86 3.51
N HIS A 387 15.97 -4.55 4.61
CA HIS A 387 15.07 -4.67 5.74
C HIS A 387 14.91 -3.33 6.47
N GLU A 388 16.00 -2.60 6.67
CA GLU A 388 15.98 -1.30 7.32
C GLU A 388 15.22 -0.25 6.51
N VAL A 389 15.29 -0.28 5.18
CA VAL A 389 14.45 0.57 4.32
C VAL A 389 12.97 0.31 4.62
N GLN A 390 12.52 -0.94 4.59
CA GLN A 390 11.11 -1.28 4.84
C GLN A 390 10.66 -0.89 6.25
N ARG A 391 11.50 -1.12 7.27
CA ARG A 391 11.22 -0.74 8.66
C ARG A 391 11.13 0.78 8.81
N TYR A 392 12.11 1.49 8.26
CA TYR A 392 12.25 2.94 8.42
C TYR A 392 11.20 3.73 7.63
N ILE A 393 10.79 3.26 6.45
CA ILE A 393 9.77 3.99 5.68
C ILE A 393 8.37 3.73 6.23
N ASP A 394 8.18 2.57 6.86
CA ASP A 394 6.91 2.14 7.44
C ASP A 394 5.76 2.40 6.45
N LEU A 395 5.81 1.74 5.29
CA LEU A 395 5.04 2.16 4.11
C LEU A 395 3.54 2.23 4.38
N VAL A 396 2.97 1.32 5.18
CA VAL A 396 1.53 1.24 5.48
C VAL A 396 1.31 1.34 7.00
N PRO A 397 1.45 2.55 7.59
CA PRO A 397 1.58 2.72 9.04
C PRO A 397 0.36 2.23 9.83
N LEU A 398 -0.84 2.35 9.25
CA LEU A 398 -2.12 2.00 9.88
C LEU A 398 -2.59 0.57 9.57
N ASN A 399 -1.82 -0.20 8.78
CA ASN A 399 -2.24 -1.47 8.20
C ASN A 399 -3.50 -1.33 7.34
N ILE A 400 -3.98 -2.43 6.77
CA ILE A 400 -5.31 -2.49 6.19
C ILE A 400 -6.32 -2.78 7.32
N PRO A 401 -7.43 -2.03 7.44
CA PRO A 401 -8.36 -2.17 8.57
C PRO A 401 -8.98 -3.57 8.72
N HIS A 402 -9.08 -4.06 9.95
CA HIS A 402 -9.68 -5.36 10.30
C HIS A 402 -11.06 -5.19 10.97
N TYR A 403 -11.80 -6.28 11.16
CA TYR A 403 -12.96 -6.33 12.05
C TYR A 403 -13.17 -7.74 12.60
N THR A 404 -14.05 -7.89 13.60
CA THR A 404 -14.40 -9.19 14.17
C THR A 404 -15.67 -9.77 13.55
N THR A 405 -15.61 -11.00 13.06
CA THR A 405 -16.74 -11.71 12.43
C THR A 405 -17.80 -12.17 13.44
N HIS A 406 -17.45 -12.15 14.72
CA HIS A 406 -18.28 -12.47 15.85
C HIS A 406 -17.86 -11.62 17.06
N GLN A 407 -18.61 -11.68 18.16
CA GLN A 407 -18.24 -10.96 19.38
C GLN A 407 -17.09 -11.71 20.05
N ILE A 408 -16.04 -10.99 20.43
CA ILE A 408 -14.85 -11.56 21.06
C ILE A 408 -14.56 -10.86 22.40
N THR A 409 -13.75 -11.51 23.22
CA THR A 409 -13.14 -10.88 24.41
C THR A 409 -11.65 -10.77 24.18
N PHE A 410 -11.11 -9.55 24.19
CA PHE A 410 -9.69 -9.30 23.99
C PHE A 410 -9.17 -8.43 25.12
N ARG A 411 -8.18 -8.93 25.88
CA ARG A 411 -7.63 -8.27 27.07
C ARG A 411 -8.70 -7.78 28.06
N GLY A 412 -9.72 -8.62 28.30
CA GLY A 412 -10.84 -8.32 29.19
C GLY A 412 -11.94 -7.41 28.61
N TYR A 413 -11.74 -6.85 27.41
CA TYR A 413 -12.73 -6.00 26.74
C TYR A 413 -13.62 -6.79 25.81
N LYS A 414 -14.90 -6.42 25.73
CA LYS A 414 -15.85 -7.03 24.80
C LYS A 414 -15.87 -6.25 23.49
N ILE A 415 -15.43 -6.89 22.41
CA ILE A 415 -15.43 -6.29 21.06
C ILE A 415 -16.64 -6.86 20.30
N PRO A 416 -17.64 -6.02 19.96
CA PRO A 416 -18.85 -6.50 19.31
C PRO A 416 -18.60 -6.88 17.86
N LYS A 417 -19.33 -7.90 17.40
CA LYS A 417 -19.45 -8.29 15.99
C LYS A 417 -19.91 -7.11 15.14
N VAL A 418 -19.40 -7.02 13.91
CA VAL A 418 -19.95 -6.16 12.86
C VAL A 418 -21.32 -6.67 12.40
N MET A 419 -22.34 -5.82 12.52
CA MET A 419 -23.69 -6.09 12.03
C MET A 419 -23.82 -5.54 10.61
N MET A 420 -23.29 -6.27 9.62
CA MET A 420 -23.37 -5.88 8.19
C MET A 420 -24.83 -5.71 7.66
N ASN A 421 -25.86 -6.08 8.44
CA ASN A 421 -27.26 -6.04 8.03
C ASN A 421 -28.00 -4.70 8.21
N LYS A 422 -27.31 -3.57 8.45
CA LYS A 422 -27.98 -2.25 8.56
C LYS A 422 -27.78 -1.31 7.37
N TYR A 423 -26.85 -1.61 6.46
CA TYR A 423 -26.58 -0.79 5.29
C TYR A 423 -27.62 -0.91 4.17
N ILE A 424 -28.38 -2.02 4.12
CA ILE A 424 -29.33 -2.30 3.01
C ILE A 424 -30.67 -1.59 3.18
N LYS A 425 -31.21 -1.54 4.40
CA LYS A 425 -32.57 -1.03 4.61
C LYS A 425 -32.65 0.50 4.44
N LEU A 426 -31.59 1.20 4.80
CA LEU A 426 -31.51 2.67 4.71
C LEU A 426 -31.20 3.20 3.31
N TYR A 427 -30.58 2.39 2.45
CA TYR A 427 -30.26 2.78 1.07
C TYR A 427 -31.44 2.54 0.12
N LEU A 428 -32.34 1.60 0.45
CA LEU A 428 -33.51 1.24 -0.38
C LEU A 428 -34.80 1.98 0.05
N GLU A 429 -34.90 2.50 1.28
CA GLU A 429 -36.06 3.27 1.74
C GLU A 429 -35.93 4.80 1.49
N SER A 430 -34.78 5.30 1.01
CA SER A 430 -34.51 6.76 0.94
C SER A 430 -35.07 7.47 -0.30
N LEU A 431 -36.06 6.89 -0.98
CA LEU A 431 -36.99 7.66 -1.79
C LEU A 431 -37.87 8.48 -0.82
N ASN A 432 -37.53 9.77 -0.66
CA ASN A 432 -38.34 10.87 -0.10
C ASN A 432 -38.16 11.33 1.37
N SER A 433 -36.97 11.24 1.99
CA SER A 433 -36.54 12.25 2.98
C SER A 433 -35.05 12.13 3.32
N LEU A 434 -34.22 13.02 2.76
CA LEU A 434 -32.76 12.99 2.88
C LEU A 434 -32.24 13.65 4.17
N VAL A 435 -31.05 13.19 4.59
CA VAL A 435 -30.06 13.82 5.52
C VAL A 435 -30.10 13.41 7.00
N LEU A 436 -31.24 13.30 7.69
CA LEU A 436 -31.22 13.15 9.16
C LEU A 436 -30.91 11.74 9.70
N VAL A 437 -31.26 10.66 8.98
CA VAL A 437 -31.23 9.30 9.57
C VAL A 437 -29.83 8.73 9.72
N ASN A 438 -28.89 9.09 8.84
CA ASN A 438 -27.47 8.68 8.95
C ASN A 438 -26.73 9.40 10.08
N ILE A 439 -27.26 10.51 10.60
CA ILE A 439 -26.68 11.26 11.72
C ILE A 439 -27.12 10.65 13.07
N LEU A 440 -28.28 10.00 13.12
CA LEU A 440 -28.94 9.60 14.38
C LEU A 440 -28.68 8.15 14.82
N ASN A 441 -28.03 7.32 14.00
CA ASN A 441 -27.74 5.93 14.35
C ASN A 441 -26.26 5.61 14.08
N PRO A 442 -25.34 5.87 15.03
CA PRO A 442 -23.94 5.52 14.86
C PRO A 442 -23.83 3.99 14.76
N LEU A 443 -23.31 3.54 13.63
CA LEU A 443 -23.02 2.15 13.33
C LEU A 443 -22.28 1.50 14.51
N GLN A 444 -22.77 0.34 14.95
CA GLN A 444 -22.16 -0.44 16.03
C GLN A 444 -20.94 -1.25 15.57
N ASP A 445 -20.46 -1.01 14.35
CA ASP A 445 -19.36 -1.76 13.76
C ASP A 445 -18.04 -1.25 14.32
N THR A 446 -17.20 -2.17 14.80
CA THR A 446 -15.86 -1.83 15.32
C THR A 446 -14.82 -2.15 14.26
N VAL A 447 -14.24 -1.10 13.68
CA VAL A 447 -13.08 -1.24 12.79
C VAL A 447 -11.83 -1.36 13.65
N ILE A 448 -10.94 -2.29 13.33
CA ILE A 448 -9.72 -2.56 14.09
C ILE A 448 -8.53 -2.09 13.28
N LEU A 449 -7.64 -1.31 13.91
CA LEU A 449 -6.41 -0.80 13.31
C LEU A 449 -5.20 -1.37 14.07
N PRO A 450 -4.59 -2.46 13.58
CA PRO A 450 -3.30 -2.92 14.08
C PRO A 450 -2.21 -1.94 13.62
N LEU A 451 -1.72 -1.10 14.53
CA LEU A 451 -0.84 0.02 14.18
C LEU A 451 0.58 -0.48 13.91
N LEU A 452 0.90 -0.85 12.67
CA LEU A 452 2.24 -1.34 12.28
C LEU A 452 3.34 -0.32 12.56
N HIS A 453 3.04 0.98 12.45
CA HIS A 453 3.96 2.05 12.85
C HIS A 453 4.49 1.86 14.26
N SER A 454 3.62 1.47 15.20
CA SER A 454 4.02 1.25 16.59
C SER A 454 4.92 0.04 16.78
N VAL A 455 4.81 -0.96 15.91
CA VAL A 455 5.65 -2.17 15.94
C VAL A 455 7.02 -1.90 15.32
N LEU A 456 7.07 -1.18 14.21
CA LEU A 456 8.31 -0.84 13.50
C LEU A 456 9.13 0.28 14.19
N ARG A 457 8.53 0.94 15.18
CA ARG A 457 9.15 1.97 16.03
C ARG A 457 9.18 1.61 17.52
N ASP A 458 8.91 0.35 17.86
CA ASP A 458 8.89 -0.13 19.24
C ASP A 458 10.29 -0.05 19.88
N GLU A 459 10.44 0.79 20.90
CA GLU A 459 11.72 1.04 21.59
C GLU A 459 12.25 -0.19 22.33
N GLU A 460 11.40 -1.19 22.61
CA GLU A 460 11.85 -2.46 23.21
C GLU A 460 12.48 -3.40 22.18
N HIS A 461 12.17 -3.23 20.89
CA HIS A 461 12.64 -4.09 19.80
C HIS A 461 13.67 -3.43 18.88
N TRP A 462 13.77 -2.10 18.90
CA TRP A 462 14.68 -1.33 18.05
C TRP A 462 15.46 -0.35 18.91
N GLU A 463 16.80 -0.45 18.91
CA GLU A 463 17.67 0.41 19.71
C GLU A 463 17.55 1.89 19.32
N LYS A 464 17.47 2.18 18.01
CA LYS A 464 17.32 3.54 17.47
C LYS A 464 16.12 3.60 16.51
N PRO A 465 14.88 3.48 17.01
CA PRO A 465 13.71 3.25 16.16
C PRO A 465 13.47 4.38 15.16
N TRP A 466 13.92 5.60 15.46
CA TRP A 466 13.71 6.80 14.63
C TRP A 466 14.86 7.10 13.65
N THR A 467 15.95 6.34 13.71
CA THR A 467 17.11 6.49 12.83
C THR A 467 17.11 5.40 11.76
N PHE A 468 17.59 5.72 10.56
CA PHE A 468 17.90 4.72 9.54
C PHE A 468 19.27 4.11 9.88
N ASP A 469 19.27 2.91 10.45
CA ASP A 469 20.49 2.21 10.91
C ASP A 469 20.41 0.73 10.52
N PRO A 470 21.14 0.28 9.47
CA PRO A 470 21.15 -1.12 9.05
C PRO A 470 21.59 -2.09 10.16
N LYS A 471 22.28 -1.62 11.20
CA LYS A 471 22.69 -2.45 12.34
C LYS A 471 21.51 -3.05 13.11
N HIS A 472 20.31 -2.50 12.97
CA HIS A 472 19.08 -3.12 13.50
C HIS A 472 18.87 -4.56 13.01
N PHE A 473 19.44 -4.91 11.85
CA PHE A 473 19.32 -6.23 11.24
C PHE A 473 20.65 -6.98 11.18
N LEU A 474 21.65 -6.57 11.96
CA LEU A 474 22.95 -7.23 12.04
C LEU A 474 23.22 -7.71 13.47
N ASP A 475 23.83 -8.89 13.60
CA ASP A 475 24.39 -9.34 14.86
C ASP A 475 25.78 -8.71 15.10
N LYS A 476 26.37 -8.99 16.28
CA LYS A 476 27.71 -8.52 16.65
C LYS A 476 28.84 -8.98 15.73
N ASN A 477 28.62 -10.01 14.91
CA ASN A 477 29.58 -10.55 13.96
C ASN A 477 29.34 -10.01 12.54
N GLY A 478 28.33 -9.16 12.34
CA GLY A 478 27.95 -8.64 11.03
C GLY A 478 27.08 -9.59 10.20
N ASN A 479 26.54 -10.67 10.77
CA ASN A 479 25.59 -11.53 10.06
C ASN A 479 24.18 -10.93 10.12
N PHE A 480 23.39 -11.19 9.08
CA PHE A 480 21.99 -10.80 9.06
C PHE A 480 21.20 -11.48 10.19
N LYS A 481 20.45 -10.68 10.95
CA LYS A 481 19.58 -11.11 12.04
C LYS A 481 18.18 -10.51 11.86
N LYS A 482 17.18 -11.37 11.64
CA LYS A 482 15.79 -10.93 11.54
C LYS A 482 15.22 -10.60 12.93
N SER A 483 14.56 -9.44 13.05
CA SER A 483 13.75 -9.09 14.22
C SER A 483 12.33 -9.66 14.12
N PRO A 484 11.74 -10.20 15.19
CA PRO A 484 10.35 -10.62 15.20
C PRO A 484 9.37 -9.44 15.05
N ALA A 485 9.78 -8.22 15.43
CA ALA A 485 9.01 -6.99 15.25
C ALA A 485 9.05 -6.45 13.80
N PHE A 486 9.74 -7.13 12.88
CA PHE A 486 9.74 -6.77 11.47
C PHE A 486 8.47 -7.26 10.76
N MET A 487 7.42 -6.41 10.78
CA MET A 487 6.10 -6.72 10.20
C MET A 487 5.61 -5.71 9.12
N PRO A 488 6.43 -5.29 8.14
CA PRO A 488 5.96 -4.35 7.09
C PRO A 488 4.87 -4.95 6.20
N PHE A 489 4.75 -6.29 6.16
CA PHE A 489 3.75 -7.03 5.39
C PHE A 489 2.55 -7.48 6.25
N SER A 490 2.34 -6.87 7.42
CA SER A 490 1.42 -7.35 8.46
C SER A 490 1.80 -8.76 8.94
N ALA A 491 0.90 -9.44 9.65
CA ALA A 491 1.11 -10.79 10.17
C ALA A 491 -0.19 -11.62 10.15
N GLY A 492 -0.06 -12.93 10.38
CA GLY A 492 -1.18 -13.84 10.53
C GLY A 492 -1.92 -14.17 9.24
N LYS A 493 -3.20 -14.54 9.37
CA LYS A 493 -4.02 -15.09 8.27
C LYS A 493 -4.21 -14.12 7.10
N ARG A 494 -4.10 -12.81 7.35
CA ARG A 494 -4.25 -11.72 6.36
C ARG A 494 -2.93 -11.04 5.98
N ALA A 495 -1.78 -11.66 6.29
CA ALA A 495 -0.47 -11.18 5.83
C ALA A 495 -0.44 -10.98 4.29
N CYS A 496 0.44 -10.09 3.82
CA CYS A 496 0.53 -9.74 2.41
C CYS A 496 0.64 -10.98 1.51
N VAL A 497 -0.21 -11.07 0.48
CA VAL A 497 -0.22 -12.19 -0.48
C VAL A 497 1.04 -12.21 -1.35
N GLY A 498 1.64 -11.04 -1.58
CA GLY A 498 2.81 -10.84 -2.45
C GLY A 498 4.13 -10.67 -1.71
N GLU A 499 4.22 -10.96 -0.40
CA GLU A 499 5.44 -10.72 0.40
C GLU A 499 6.68 -11.37 -0.23
N SER A 500 6.56 -12.62 -0.70
CA SER A 500 7.71 -13.34 -1.28
C SER A 500 8.19 -12.69 -2.59
N LEU A 501 7.25 -12.23 -3.42
CA LEU A 501 7.58 -11.53 -4.68
C LEU A 501 8.22 -10.18 -4.40
N ALA A 502 7.61 -9.36 -3.54
CA ALA A 502 8.14 -8.04 -3.20
C ALA A 502 9.56 -8.12 -2.63
N ARG A 503 9.85 -9.10 -1.76
CA ARG A 503 11.21 -9.32 -1.24
C ARG A 503 12.23 -9.69 -2.34
N MET A 504 11.83 -10.49 -3.33
CA MET A 504 12.71 -10.82 -4.47
C MET A 504 12.96 -9.59 -5.34
N GLU A 505 11.91 -8.85 -5.69
CA GLU A 505 12.00 -7.62 -6.48
C GLU A 505 12.90 -6.58 -5.80
N LEU A 506 12.67 -6.31 -4.51
CA LEU A 506 13.47 -5.36 -3.74
C LEU A 506 14.96 -5.72 -3.74
N PHE A 507 15.27 -7.00 -3.56
CA PHE A 507 16.65 -7.47 -3.56
C PHE A 507 17.27 -7.38 -4.96
N LEU A 508 16.67 -8.03 -5.95
CA LEU A 508 17.26 -8.14 -7.29
C LEU A 508 17.35 -6.78 -8.00
N PHE A 509 16.31 -5.93 -7.90
CA PHE A 509 16.38 -4.59 -8.50
C PHE A 509 17.41 -3.72 -7.79
N LEU A 510 17.41 -3.65 -6.46
CA LEU A 510 18.33 -2.76 -5.75
C LEU A 510 19.79 -3.19 -5.92
N VAL A 511 20.07 -4.49 -5.85
CA VAL A 511 21.43 -5.02 -6.06
C VAL A 511 21.88 -4.78 -7.50
N SER A 512 21.03 -5.03 -8.49
CA SER A 512 21.39 -4.78 -9.90
C SER A 512 21.63 -3.31 -10.19
N LEU A 513 20.83 -2.41 -9.59
CA LEU A 513 21.01 -0.97 -9.69
C LEU A 513 22.34 -0.52 -9.06
N LEU A 514 22.66 -0.97 -7.85
CA LEU A 514 23.91 -0.60 -7.17
C LEU A 514 25.15 -1.27 -7.75
N GLN A 515 25.00 -2.43 -8.38
CA GLN A 515 26.08 -3.06 -9.14
C GLN A 515 26.54 -2.12 -10.26
N HIS A 516 25.61 -1.47 -10.98
CA HIS A 516 25.90 -0.70 -12.20
C HIS A 516 25.95 0.81 -12.02
N PHE A 517 25.39 1.35 -10.94
CA PHE A 517 25.25 2.79 -10.74
C PHE A 517 25.56 3.23 -9.32
N SER A 518 26.11 4.44 -9.21
CA SER A 518 26.13 5.25 -8.00
C SER A 518 25.11 6.37 -8.12
N PHE A 519 24.23 6.47 -7.14
CA PHE A 519 23.13 7.41 -7.10
C PHE A 519 23.47 8.63 -6.26
N THR A 520 23.26 9.80 -6.85
CA THR A 520 23.37 11.10 -6.18
C THR A 520 22.17 11.96 -6.51
N THR A 521 22.12 13.20 -6.01
CA THR A 521 21.11 14.20 -6.34
C THR A 521 21.79 15.55 -6.57
N PRO A 522 21.25 16.45 -7.41
CA PRO A 522 21.88 17.75 -7.70
C PRO A 522 22.20 18.59 -6.46
N GLY A 523 21.38 18.51 -5.42
CA GLY A 523 21.56 19.25 -4.16
C GLY A 523 22.46 18.57 -3.12
N GLY A 524 23.04 17.41 -3.44
CA GLY A 524 23.79 16.59 -2.50
C GLY A 524 22.93 15.88 -1.43
N PRO A 525 23.52 15.01 -0.59
CA PRO A 525 22.82 14.20 0.41
C PRO A 525 21.94 15.01 1.38
N GLU A 526 22.43 16.18 1.81
CA GLU A 526 21.73 17.06 2.77
C GLU A 526 20.42 17.66 2.22
N SER A 527 20.27 17.72 0.89
CA SER A 527 19.03 18.20 0.25
C SER A 527 17.87 17.20 0.35
N ILE A 528 18.15 15.94 0.70
CA ILE A 528 17.13 14.89 0.78
C ILE A 528 16.36 15.00 2.10
N ASP A 529 15.08 15.33 1.99
CA ASP A 529 14.10 15.18 3.08
C ASP A 529 13.42 13.81 2.98
N SER A 530 13.73 12.92 3.92
CA SER A 530 13.16 11.57 3.98
C SER A 530 11.79 11.53 4.66
N THR A 531 11.24 12.66 5.10
CA THR A 531 9.88 12.69 5.67
C THR A 531 8.84 12.47 4.57
N PRO A 532 7.76 11.73 4.86
CA PRO A 532 6.72 11.48 3.86
C PRO A 532 6.01 12.79 3.49
N GLU A 533 5.76 12.98 2.19
CA GLU A 533 4.97 14.11 1.67
C GLU A 533 3.51 14.01 2.14
N THR A 534 2.98 12.79 2.10
CA THR A 534 1.64 12.46 2.60
C THR A 534 1.70 11.17 3.40
N SER A 535 0.90 11.13 4.47
CA SER A 535 0.73 9.94 5.27
C SER A 535 -0.73 9.79 5.69
N GLY A 536 -1.26 8.60 5.46
CA GLY A 536 -2.62 8.20 5.77
C GLY A 536 -2.74 6.70 5.60
N PHE A 537 -3.12 6.27 4.38
CA PHE A 537 -3.04 4.86 4.01
C PHE A 537 -1.58 4.40 3.84
N ALA A 538 -0.78 5.14 3.07
CA ALA A 538 0.65 4.88 2.90
C ALA A 538 1.51 6.13 3.19
N ASN A 539 2.76 5.93 3.59
CA ASN A 539 3.79 6.96 3.69
C ASN A 539 4.41 7.17 2.31
N LEU A 540 4.10 8.25 1.60
CA LEU A 540 4.62 8.50 0.24
C LEU A 540 5.82 9.44 0.26
N PRO A 541 6.91 9.12 -0.49
CA PRO A 541 8.11 9.93 -0.49
C PRO A 541 7.84 11.25 -1.21
N ARG A 542 8.51 12.32 -0.77
CA ARG A 542 8.58 13.56 -1.54
C ARG A 542 9.20 13.29 -2.91
N LYS A 543 8.80 14.08 -3.90
CA LYS A 543 9.48 14.07 -5.20
C LYS A 543 10.92 14.56 -5.04
N TYR A 544 11.85 13.86 -5.67
CA TYR A 544 13.25 14.22 -5.74
C TYR A 544 13.81 13.85 -7.11
N GLN A 545 14.87 14.53 -7.52
CA GLN A 545 15.62 14.16 -8.72
C GLN A 545 16.85 13.36 -8.32
N LEU A 546 17.20 12.39 -9.15
CA LEU A 546 18.38 11.57 -8.98
C LEU A 546 19.30 11.67 -10.19
N ILE A 547 20.59 11.43 -9.95
CA ILE A 547 21.61 11.27 -10.97
C ILE A 547 22.15 9.85 -10.81
N ALA A 548 22.07 9.05 -11.87
CA ALA A 548 22.62 7.69 -11.91
C ALA A 548 23.97 7.72 -12.65
N THR A 549 25.07 7.61 -11.90
CA THR A 549 26.42 7.61 -12.46
C THR A 549 26.87 6.17 -12.70
N PRO A 550 27.15 5.75 -13.94
CA PRO A 550 27.62 4.38 -14.22
C PRO A 550 28.88 4.03 -13.42
N ARG A 551 28.98 2.79 -12.96
CA ARG A 551 30.13 2.22 -12.25
C ARG A 551 31.00 1.38 -13.17
#